data_AF-A0AAV0PRV8-F1
#
_entry.id   AF-A0AAV0PRV8-F1
#
_cell.length_a   1.000
_cell.length_b   1.000
_cell.length_c   1.000
_cell.angle_alpha   90.00
_cell.angle_beta   90.00
_cell.angle_gamma   90.00
#
_symmetry.space_group_name_H-M   'P 1'
#
loop_
_entity.id
_entity.type
_entity.pdbx_description
1 polymer ?
#
loop_
_entity_poly.entity_id
_entity_poly.type
_entity_poly.pdbx_seq_one_letter_code
_entity_poly.pdbx_strand_id
1 'polypeptide(L)'
;MHLHWKYRELVKIMLKAKNFEDVKKIALALEAESGGVLVSVDRVSKGYAIIVYRGNDYKRPSSLRPGNLLTKRKALARSIEIQRREVKHYKIL
;
A
#
# COMPACT_ATOMS: atom_id res chain seq x y z
N MET A 1 -5.75 -5.84 -1.90
CA MET A 1 -6.93 -5.06 -2.35
C MET A 1 -7.59 -5.70 -3.56
N HIS A 2 -6.85 -5.99 -4.63
CA HIS A 2 -7.39 -6.60 -5.86
C HIS A 2 -8.16 -7.92 -5.68
N LEU A 3 -7.82 -8.75 -4.68
CA LEU A 3 -8.57 -9.97 -4.39
C LEU A 3 -9.97 -9.68 -3.82
N HIS A 4 -10.10 -8.66 -2.97
CA HIS A 4 -11.38 -8.23 -2.41
C HIS A 4 -12.25 -7.53 -3.47
N TRP A 5 -11.63 -6.81 -4.40
CA TRP A 5 -12.29 -6.19 -5.55
C TRP A 5 -12.94 -7.15 -6.55
N LYS A 6 -12.74 -8.47 -6.37
CA LYS A 6 -13.46 -9.53 -7.10
C LYS A 6 -14.93 -9.64 -6.66
N TYR A 7 -15.22 -9.37 -5.38
CA TYR A 7 -16.54 -9.62 -4.78
C TYR A 7 -17.13 -8.39 -4.08
N ARG A 8 -16.32 -7.34 -3.85
CA ARG A 8 -16.72 -6.11 -3.17
C ARG A 8 -16.09 -4.92 -3.85
N GLU A 9 -16.87 -3.91 -4.15
CA GLU A 9 -16.36 -2.72 -4.85
C GLU A 9 -15.69 -1.72 -3.89
N LEU A 10 -16.02 -1.79 -2.60
CA LEU A 10 -15.45 -0.96 -1.54
C LEU A 10 -14.53 -1.80 -0.64
N VAL A 11 -13.36 -1.24 -0.33
CA VAL A 11 -12.41 -1.85 0.61
C VAL A 11 -12.07 -0.84 1.69
N LYS A 12 -12.17 -1.28 2.94
CA LYS A 12 -11.76 -0.52 4.13
C LYS A 12 -10.39 -0.99 4.58
N ILE A 13 -9.43 -0.07 4.64
CA ILE A 13 -8.04 -0.35 5.02
C ILE A 13 -7.79 0.36 6.34
N MET A 14 -7.45 -0.41 7.37
CA MET A 14 -7.11 0.15 8.68
C MET A 14 -5.60 0.36 8.77
N LEU A 15 -5.19 1.60 9.00
CA LEU A 15 -3.81 2.02 9.21
C LEU A 15 -3.60 2.38 10.67
N LYS A 16 -2.57 1.79 11.28
CA LYS A 16 -2.08 2.19 12.61
C LYS A 16 -1.01 3.28 12.48
N ALA A 17 -1.34 4.35 11.78
CA ALA A 17 -0.46 5.51 11.66
C ALA A 17 -0.78 6.55 12.74
N LYS A 18 0.24 7.24 13.24
CA LYS A 18 0.06 8.33 14.24
C LYS A 18 -0.22 9.67 13.58
N ASN A 19 0.26 9.87 12.35
CA ASN A 19 0.26 11.17 11.66
C ASN A 19 -0.69 11.15 10.45
N PHE A 20 -1.47 12.22 10.30
CA PHE A 20 -2.43 12.35 9.19
C PHE A 20 -1.75 12.53 7.83
N GLU A 21 -0.62 13.24 7.78
CA GLU A 21 0.16 13.42 6.54
C GLU A 21 0.68 12.11 5.97
N ASP A 22 1.13 11.19 6.82
CA ASP A 22 1.57 9.87 6.36
C ASP A 22 0.39 9.06 5.82
N VAL A 23 -0.77 9.14 6.46
CA VAL A 23 -2.01 8.51 5.98
C VAL A 23 -2.39 9.07 4.61
N LYS A 24 -2.27 10.38 4.40
CA LYS A 24 -2.56 11.03 3.12
C LYS A 24 -1.57 10.61 2.03
N LYS A 25 -0.27 10.53 2.34
CA LYS A 25 0.75 9.99 1.42
C LYS A 25 0.47 8.55 1.05
N ILE A 26 0.10 7.72 2.02
CA ILE A 26 -0.29 6.32 1.80
C ILE A 26 -1.54 6.27 0.93
N ALA A 27 -2.55 7.10 1.18
CA ALA A 27 -3.77 7.17 0.39
C ALA A 27 -3.48 7.49 -1.09
N LEU A 28 -2.62 8.49 -1.34
CA LEU A 28 -2.17 8.86 -2.68
C LEU A 28 -1.38 7.73 -3.36
N ALA A 29 -0.47 7.08 -2.64
CA ALA A 29 0.28 5.94 -3.17
C ALA A 29 -0.65 4.76 -3.50
N LEU A 30 -1.66 4.51 -2.67
CA LEU A 30 -2.65 3.45 -2.90
C LEU A 30 -3.50 3.70 -4.13
N GLU A 31 -3.92 4.94 -4.35
CA GLU A 31 -4.63 5.37 -5.56
C GLU A 31 -3.77 5.12 -6.81
N ALA A 32 -2.52 5.58 -6.80
CA ALA A 32 -1.60 5.43 -7.93
C ALA A 32 -1.21 3.98 -8.23
N GLU A 33 -0.94 3.17 -7.21
CA GLU A 33 -0.52 1.77 -7.38
C GLU A 33 -1.69 0.84 -7.75
N SER A 34 -2.88 1.10 -7.19
CA SER A 34 -4.03 0.20 -7.37
C SER A 34 -5.01 0.64 -8.46
N GLY A 35 -4.97 1.91 -8.87
CA GLY A 35 -5.94 2.51 -9.80
C GLY A 35 -7.35 2.62 -9.23
N GLY A 36 -7.49 2.57 -7.90
CA GLY A 36 -8.77 2.75 -7.20
C GLY A 36 -8.94 4.18 -6.73
N VAL A 37 -10.18 4.65 -6.65
CA VAL A 37 -10.51 6.01 -6.23
C VAL A 37 -10.55 6.10 -4.71
N LEU A 38 -9.79 7.04 -4.14
CA LEU A 38 -9.91 7.38 -2.73
C LEU A 38 -11.27 8.02 -2.44
N VAL A 39 -12.08 7.40 -1.58
CA VAL A 39 -13.41 7.93 -1.21
C VAL A 39 -13.32 8.76 0.06
N SER A 40 -12.73 8.21 1.12
CA SER A 40 -12.61 8.90 2.40
C SER A 40 -11.40 8.42 3.21
N VAL A 41 -10.94 9.30 4.09
CA VAL A 41 -10.00 8.99 5.15
C VAL A 41 -10.67 9.35 6.47
N ASP A 42 -11.03 8.33 7.24
CA ASP A 42 -11.75 8.45 8.50
C ASP A 42 -10.80 8.25 9.68
N ARG A 43 -10.90 9.11 10.70
CA ARG A 43 -10.19 8.93 11.96
C ARG A 43 -10.99 7.97 12.84
N VAL A 44 -10.38 6.86 13.23
CA VAL A 44 -11.01 5.85 14.10
C VAL A 44 -10.28 5.76 15.43
N SER A 45 -10.93 5.27 16.48
CA SER A 45 -10.35 5.15 17.83
C SER A 45 -9.07 4.32 17.91
N LYS A 46 -8.75 3.52 16.88
CA LYS A 46 -7.51 2.71 16.77
C LYS A 46 -6.53 3.19 15.68
N GLY A 47 -6.72 4.38 15.10
CA GLY A 47 -5.86 4.93 14.05
C GLY A 47 -6.64 5.62 12.94
N TYR A 48 -6.40 5.23 11.69
CA TYR A 48 -7.08 5.78 10.52
C TYR A 48 -7.64 4.66 9.65
N ALA A 49 -8.79 4.92 9.03
CA ALA A 49 -9.41 4.04 8.06
C ALA A 49 -9.44 4.75 6.71
N ILE A 50 -8.85 4.15 5.69
CA ILE A 50 -8.97 4.61 4.31
C ILE A 50 -10.05 3.76 3.64
N ILE A 51 -11.01 4.43 3.02
CA ILE A 51 -12.02 3.81 2.18
C ILE A 51 -11.63 4.06 0.73
N VAL A 52 -11.39 2.97 0.00
CA VAL A 52 -11.04 3.01 -1.42
C VAL A 52 -12.12 2.30 -2.21
N TYR A 53 -12.62 2.98 -3.24
CA TYR A 53 -13.51 2.42 -4.22
C TYR A 53 -12.70 1.91 -5.41
N ARG A 54 -13.11 0.77 -5.95
CA ARG A 54 -12.44 0.15 -7.09
C ARG A 54 -12.45 1.06 -8.33
N GLY A 55 -13.54 1.77 -8.59
CA GLY A 55 -13.77 2.47 -9.85
C GLY A 55 -14.35 1.55 -10.94
N ASN A 56 -15.16 2.11 -11.84
CA ASN A 56 -15.74 1.38 -12.98
C ASN A 56 -14.68 0.95 -14.00
N ASP A 57 -13.58 1.68 -14.12
CA ASP A 57 -12.46 1.41 -15.04
C ASP A 57 -11.40 0.45 -14.52
N TYR A 58 -11.59 -0.11 -13.32
CA TYR A 58 -10.66 -1.12 -12.83
C TYR A 58 -10.74 -2.39 -13.68
N LYS A 59 -9.77 -2.51 -14.59
CA LYS A 59 -9.49 -3.75 -15.29
C LYS A 59 -8.63 -4.61 -14.38
N ARG A 60 -9.15 -5.77 -14.01
CA ARG A 60 -8.37 -6.79 -13.32
C ARG A 60 -7.07 -7.01 -14.12
N PRO A 61 -5.88 -6.79 -13.54
CA PRO A 61 -4.65 -7.08 -14.25
C PRO A 61 -4.68 -8.56 -14.64
N SER A 62 -4.36 -8.84 -15.91
CA SER A 62 -4.37 -10.18 -16.50
C SER A 62 -3.45 -11.14 -15.74
N SER A 63 -2.45 -10.61 -15.01
CA SER A 63 -1.69 -11.31 -13.99
C SER A 63 -1.93 -10.71 -12.59
N LEU A 64 -2.55 -11.49 -11.69
CA LEU A 64 -2.65 -11.10 -10.26
C LEU A 64 -1.29 -11.17 -9.55
N ARG A 65 -0.37 -11.98 -10.09
CA ARG A 65 1.01 -12.03 -9.65
C ARG A 65 1.81 -11.10 -10.54
N PRO A 66 2.40 -10.02 -10.01
CA PRO A 66 3.37 -9.27 -10.78
C PRO A 66 4.49 -10.24 -11.18
N GLY A 67 4.78 -10.35 -12.48
CA GLY A 67 5.91 -11.15 -12.99
C GLY A 67 7.26 -10.66 -12.44
N ASN A 68 7.27 -9.46 -11.86
CA ASN A 68 8.39 -8.86 -11.16
C ASN A 68 8.47 -9.23 -9.66
N LEU A 69 7.72 -10.24 -9.20
CA LEU A 69 7.91 -10.75 -7.84
C LEU A 69 9.34 -11.29 -7.74
N LEU A 70 10.20 -10.59 -7.00
CA LEU A 70 11.57 -11.04 -6.77
C LEU A 70 11.50 -12.45 -6.17
N THR A 71 12.22 -13.40 -6.76
CA THR A 71 12.39 -14.73 -6.15
C THR A 71 12.87 -14.57 -4.71
N LYS A 72 12.55 -15.53 -3.82
CA LYS A 72 12.88 -15.44 -2.38
C LYS A 72 14.30 -14.90 -2.11
N ARG A 73 15.29 -15.31 -2.90
CA ARG A 73 16.68 -14.83 -2.84
C ARG A 73 16.83 -13.34 -3.14
N LYS A 74 16.22 -12.87 -4.23
CA LYS A 74 16.29 -11.46 -4.65
C LYS A 74 15.53 -10.55 -3.67
N ALA A 75 14.39 -11.01 -3.14
CA ALA A 75 13.66 -10.28 -2.10
C ALA A 75 14.49 -10.16 -0.81
N LEU A 76 15.15 -11.24 -0.38
CA LEU A 76 16.05 -11.24 0.76
C LEU A 76 17.23 -10.29 0.56
N ALA A 77 17.88 -10.32 -0.61
CA ALA A 77 18.98 -9.41 -0.92
C ALA A 77 18.54 -7.93 -0.84
N ARG A 78 17.35 -7.61 -1.35
CA ARG A 78 16.79 -6.26 -1.27
C ARG A 78 16.47 -5.84 0.17
N SER A 79 15.91 -6.74 0.99
CA SER A 79 15.69 -6.47 2.42
C SER A 79 17.00 -6.21 3.17
N ILE A 80 18.04 -7.00 2.91
CA ILE A 80 19.37 -6.79 3.51
C ILE A 80 19.96 -5.45 3.08
N GLU A 81 19.82 -5.08 1.81
CA GLU A 81 20.32 -3.80 1.30
C GLU A 81 19.57 -2.61 1.92
N ILE A 82 18.24 -2.69 2.05
CA ILE A 82 17.44 -1.67 2.72
C ILE A 82 17.87 -1.52 4.19
N GLN A 83 18.00 -2.64 4.94
CA GLN A 83 18.50 -2.60 6.32
C GLN A 83 19.90 -1.98 6.42
N ARG A 84 20.80 -2.30 5.49
CA ARG A 84 22.15 -1.70 5.45
C ARG A 84 22.12 -0.20 5.16
N ARG A 85 21.22 0.26 4.30
CA ARG A 85 21.04 1.70 4.01
C ARG A 85 20.47 2.43 5.22
N GLU A 86 19.49 1.85 5.91
CA GLU A 86 18.94 2.43 7.13
C GLU A 86 20.00 2.54 8.23
N VAL A 87 20.77 1.48 8.47
CA VAL A 87 21.87 1.50 9.46
C VAL A 87 22.95 2.54 9.14
N LYS A 88 23.28 2.73 7.85
CA LYS A 88 24.24 3.78 7.44
C LYS A 88 23.68 5.19 7.68
N HIS A 89 22.37 5.39 7.53
CA HIS A 89 21.75 6.70 7.72
C HIS A 89 21.76 7.11 9.21
N TYR A 90 21.56 6.16 10.13
CA TYR A 90 21.66 6.39 11.58
C TYR A 90 23.09 6.58 12.10
N LYS A 91 24.12 6.21 11.32
CA LYS A 91 25.53 6.31 11.73
C LYS A 91 26.21 7.61 11.29
N ILE A 92 25.51 8.46 10.55
CA ILE A 92 26.02 9.74 10.01
C ILE A 92 25.33 10.95 10.70
N LEU A 93 24.48 10.69 11.71
CA LEU A 93 24.04 11.68 12.70
C LEU A 93 24.83 11.49 14.00
#